data_AF-A0A7C4DWR9-F1
#
_entry.id   AF-A0A7C4DWR9-F1
#
_cell.length_a   1.000
_cell.length_b   1.000
_cell.length_c   1.000
_cell.angle_alpha   90.00
_cell.angle_beta   90.00
_cell.angle_gamma   90.00
#
_symmetry.space_group_name_H-M   'P 1'
#
loop_
_entity.id
_entity.type
_entity.pdbx_description
1 polymer ?
#
loop_
_entity_poly.entity_id
_entity_poly.type
_entity_poly.pdbx_seq_one_letter_code
_entity_poly.pdbx_strand_id
1 'polypeptide(L)'
;MYRGITMAEEPLPISEKLKVLQHETLFKSDKWWAAVALLESFGRKQVALYLWTKRGNQWKRKQKYVIRDRTEWNRVKDAVERLIPNL
;
A
#
# COMPACT_ATOMS: atom_id res chain seq x y z
N MET A 1 -17.85 28.10 0.98
CA MET A 1 -17.74 27.06 -0.06
C MET A 1 -16.47 27.34 -0.87
N TYR A 2 -15.31 26.85 -0.42
CA TYR A 2 -14.05 26.99 -1.15
C TYR A 2 -13.81 25.72 -1.96
N ARG A 3 -13.87 25.83 -3.29
CA ARG A 3 -13.37 24.80 -4.21
C ARG A 3 -11.86 24.78 -4.10
N GLY A 4 -11.34 23.95 -3.19
CA GLY A 4 -9.92 23.73 -3.00
C GLY A 4 -9.34 23.04 -4.23
N ILE A 5 -8.25 23.62 -4.72
CA ILE A 5 -7.33 23.09 -5.72
C ILE A 5 -7.08 21.61 -5.41
N THR A 6 -7.49 20.71 -6.30
CA THR A 6 -7.09 19.30 -6.25
C THR A 6 -5.59 19.26 -6.52
N MET A 7 -4.76 19.32 -5.46
CA MET A 7 -3.38 18.88 -5.56
C MET A 7 -3.42 17.44 -6.05
N ALA A 8 -2.89 17.18 -7.24
CA ALA A 8 -2.80 15.82 -7.75
C ALA A 8 -2.10 14.96 -6.71
N GLU A 9 -2.79 13.92 -6.23
CA GLU A 9 -2.24 12.99 -5.26
C GLU A 9 -0.96 12.38 -5.85
N GLU A 10 0.18 12.48 -5.14
CA GLU A 10 1.44 11.89 -5.61
C GLU A 10 1.21 10.38 -5.85
N PRO A 11 1.54 9.85 -7.04
CA PRO A 11 1.30 8.45 -7.34
C PRO A 11 2.16 7.55 -6.44
N LEU A 12 1.65 6.35 -6.14
CA LEU A 12 2.42 5.38 -5.36
C LEU A 12 3.77 5.08 -6.05
N PRO A 13 4.89 5.04 -5.32
CA PRO A 13 6.23 4.76 -5.86
C PRO A 13 6.41 3.25 -6.11
N ILE A 14 5.61 2.75 -7.05
CA ILE A 14 5.54 1.38 -7.52
C ILE A 14 6.12 1.35 -8.95
N SER A 15 6.81 0.25 -9.29
CA SER A 15 7.33 0.05 -10.64
C SER A 15 6.21 0.10 -11.68
N GLU A 16 6.43 0.83 -12.78
CA GLU A 16 5.51 0.94 -13.93
C GLU A 16 5.18 -0.41 -14.57
N LYS A 17 6.00 -1.46 -14.32
CA LYS A 17 5.72 -2.84 -14.74
C LYS A 17 4.51 -3.46 -14.03
N LEU A 18 3.98 -2.81 -13.00
CA LEU A 18 2.80 -3.23 -12.25
C LEU A 18 1.67 -2.25 -12.53
N LYS A 19 0.50 -2.79 -12.88
CA LYS A 19 -0.69 -1.97 -13.05
C LYS A 19 -1.36 -1.78 -11.70
N VAL A 20 -1.43 -0.55 -11.21
CA VAL A 20 -2.20 -0.22 -10.00
C VAL A 20 -3.66 -0.05 -10.41
N LEU A 21 -4.55 -0.90 -9.88
CA LEU A 21 -5.98 -0.85 -10.17
C LEU A 21 -6.71 0.05 -9.18
N GLN A 22 -6.33 -0.02 -7.91
CA GLN A 22 -6.85 0.81 -6.83
C GLN A 22 -5.80 0.89 -5.73
N HIS A 23 -5.81 1.95 -4.94
CA HIS A 23 -4.97 2.05 -3.75
C HIS A 23 -5.62 2.88 -2.65
N GLU A 24 -5.07 2.72 -1.46
CA GLU A 24 -5.39 3.51 -0.28
C GLU A 24 -4.10 3.80 0.49
N THR A 25 -3.81 5.08 0.73
CA THR A 25 -2.70 5.47 1.61
C THR A 25 -3.16 5.31 3.05
N LEU A 26 -2.47 4.47 3.82
CA LEU A 26 -2.75 4.28 5.25
C LEU A 26 -2.10 5.37 6.11
N PHE A 27 -0.91 5.79 5.71
CA PHE A 27 -0.12 6.81 6.42
C PHE A 27 0.93 7.40 5.49
N LYS A 28 1.17 8.72 5.56
CA LYS A 28 2.25 9.39 4.84
C LYS A 28 2.80 10.56 5.63
N SER A 29 4.13 10.63 5.74
CA SER A 29 4.88 11.73 6.34
C SER A 29 6.03 12.18 5.43
N ASP A 30 6.91 13.05 5.93
CA ASP A 30 8.14 13.46 5.27
C ASP A 30 9.15 12.30 5.11
N LYS A 31 9.08 11.27 5.97
CA LYS A 31 10.03 10.16 6.03
C LYS A 31 9.43 8.81 5.65
N TRP A 32 8.13 8.61 5.85
CA TRP A 32 7.49 7.29 5.73
C TRP A 32 6.23 7.37 4.90
N TRP A 33 5.95 6.31 4.15
CA TRP A 33 4.70 6.16 3.43
C TRP A 33 4.26 4.70 3.48
N ALA A 34 3.06 4.44 3.99
CA ALA A 34 2.41 3.13 3.97
C ALA A 34 1.13 3.20 3.12
N ALA A 35 0.92 2.20 2.28
CA ALA A 35 -0.27 2.09 1.44
C ALA A 35 -0.65 0.64 1.15
N VAL A 36 -1.94 0.40 0.92
CA VAL A 36 -2.46 -0.83 0.33
C VAL A 36 -2.74 -0.55 -1.14
N ALA A 37 -2.37 -1.48 -2.03
CA ALA A 37 -2.68 -1.37 -3.44
C ALA A 37 -3.22 -2.70 -3.99
N LEU A 38 -4.34 -2.63 -4.71
CA LEU A 38 -4.77 -3.69 -5.61
C LEU A 38 -3.98 -3.54 -6.91
N LEU A 39 -3.21 -4.57 -7.23
CA LEU A 39 -2.30 -4.59 -8.37
C LEU A 39 -2.66 -5.71 -9.33
N GLU A 40 -2.31 -5.52 -10.60
CA GLU A 40 -2.22 -6.59 -11.59
C GLU A 40 -0.78 -6.75 -12.05
N SER A 41 -0.30 -8.00 -12.07
CA SER A 41 1.03 -8.37 -12.53
C SER A 41 0.94 -9.63 -13.36
N PHE A 42 1.38 -9.57 -14.62
CA PHE A 42 1.34 -10.70 -15.56
C PHE A 42 -0.05 -11.38 -15.61
N GLY A 43 -1.12 -10.57 -15.68
CA GLY A 43 -2.51 -11.04 -15.75
C GLY A 43 -3.09 -11.56 -14.42
N ARG A 44 -2.36 -11.47 -13.30
CA ARG A 44 -2.85 -11.89 -11.97
C ARG A 44 -3.08 -10.70 -11.07
N LYS A 45 -4.26 -10.65 -10.43
CA LYS A 45 -4.60 -9.66 -9.41
C LYS A 45 -4.03 -10.09 -8.06
N GLN A 46 -3.57 -9.11 -7.28
CA GLN A 46 -3.06 -9.31 -5.92
C GLN A 46 -3.22 -8.02 -5.13
N VAL A 47 -3.39 -8.14 -3.81
CA VAL A 47 -3.32 -6.99 -2.90
C VAL A 47 -1.91 -6.92 -2.33
N ALA A 48 -1.33 -5.73 -2.28
CA ALA A 48 0.00 -5.52 -1.74
C ALA A 48 -0.01 -4.40 -0.69
N LEU A 49 0.48 -4.70 0.50
CA LEU A 49 0.80 -3.73 1.54
C LEU A 49 2.24 -3.27 1.33
N TYR A 50 2.43 -1.96 1.21
CA TYR A 50 3.73 -1.34 1.00
C TYR A 50 4.11 -0.46 2.18
N LEU A 51 5.43 -0.40 2.41
CA LEU A 51 6.07 0.61 3.23
C LEU A 51 7.27 1.17 2.48
N TRP A 52 7.34 2.48 2.36
CA TRP A 52 8.48 3.21 1.81
C TRP A 52 9.09 4.13 2.85
N THR A 53 10.39 4.36 2.68
CA THR A 53 11.15 5.38 3.39
C THR A 53 11.66 6.41 2.40
N LYS A 54 11.66 7.69 2.77
CA LYS A 54 12.24 8.74 1.94
C LYS A 54 13.76 8.74 2.13
N ARG A 55 14.52 8.71 1.02
CA ARG A 55 15.97 8.89 0.99
C ARG A 55 16.31 10.01 0.01
N GLY A 56 16.66 11.18 0.56
CA GLY A 56 16.75 12.41 -0.22
C GLY A 56 15.38 12.76 -0.81
N ASN A 57 15.34 12.90 -2.14
CA ASN A 57 14.10 13.23 -2.85
C ASN A 57 13.37 12.01 -3.42
N GLN A 58 13.76 10.79 -3.05
CA GLN A 58 13.18 9.56 -3.59
C GLN A 58 12.58 8.66 -2.51
N TRP A 59 11.42 8.11 -2.79
CA TRP A 59 10.86 7.00 -2.02
C TRP A 59 11.59 5.70 -2.36
N LYS A 60 12.05 4.99 -1.33
CA LYS A 60 12.65 3.66 -1.44
C LYS A 60 11.79 2.66 -0.70
N ARG A 61 11.39 1.60 -1.39
CA ARG A 61 10.57 0.53 -0.83
C ARG A 61 11.33 -0.17 0.28
N LYS A 62 10.81 -0.07 1.50
CA LYS A 62 11.34 -0.75 2.68
C LYS A 62 10.70 -2.13 2.84
N GLN A 63 9.40 -2.25 2.61
CA GLN A 63 8.67 -3.51 2.68
C GLN A 63 7.61 -3.62 1.58
N LYS A 64 7.34 -4.86 1.18
CA LYS A 64 6.20 -5.26 0.35
C LYS A 64 5.69 -6.60 0.85
N TYR A 65 4.45 -6.65 1.29
CA TYR A 65 3.75 -7.88 1.63
C TYR A 65 2.63 -8.10 0.62
N VAL A 66 2.56 -9.28 0.01
CA VAL A 66 1.60 -9.58 -1.07
C VAL A 66 0.64 -10.65 -0.59
N ILE A 67 -0.65 -10.37 -0.80
CA ILE A 67 -1.77 -11.27 -0.55
C ILE A 67 -2.32 -11.66 -1.92
N ARG A 68 -2.20 -12.94 -2.25
CA ARG A 68 -2.55 -13.47 -3.59
C ARG A 68 -3.98 -13.93 -3.69
N ASP A 69 -4.55 -14.38 -2.57
CA ASP A 69 -5.90 -14.91 -2.53
C ASP A 69 -6.56 -14.69 -1.15
N ARG A 70 -7.85 -15.06 -1.09
CA ARG A 70 -8.68 -14.85 0.09
C ARG A 70 -8.30 -15.77 1.26
N THR A 71 -7.72 -16.93 0.99
CA THR A 71 -7.27 -17.87 2.03
C THR A 71 -6.03 -17.33 2.74
N GLU A 72 -5.06 -16.81 1.99
CA GLU A 72 -3.89 -16.11 2.53
C GLU A 72 -4.33 -14.90 3.37
N TRP A 73 -5.27 -14.10 2.86
CA TRP A 73 -5.82 -12.96 3.61
C TRP A 73 -6.45 -13.37 4.94
N ASN A 74 -7.35 -14.36 4.93
CA ASN A 74 -8.07 -14.76 6.14
C ASN A 74 -7.10 -15.23 7.23
N ARG A 75 -6.04 -15.97 6.89
CA ARG A 75 -5.02 -16.39 7.86
C ARG A 75 -4.31 -15.21 8.52
N VAL A 76 -3.94 -14.20 7.73
CA VAL A 76 -3.28 -12.98 8.24
C VAL A 76 -4.23 -12.19 9.12
N LYS A 77 -5.44 -11.92 8.62
CA LYS A 77 -6.49 -11.19 9.33
C LYS A 77 -6.78 -11.87 10.68
N ASP A 78 -7.08 -13.16 10.69
CA ASP A 78 -7.46 -13.89 11.90
C ASP A 78 -6.32 -13.94 12.93
N ALA A 79 -5.07 -13.99 12.47
CA ALA A 79 -3.91 -13.92 13.36
C ALA A 79 -3.75 -12.52 13.96
N VAL A 80 -3.89 -11.46 13.16
CA VAL A 80 -3.83 -10.06 13.64
C VAL A 80 -4.96 -9.81 14.65
N GLU A 81 -6.20 -10.09 14.28
CA GLU A 81 -7.38 -9.88 15.14
C GLU A 81 -7.27 -10.60 16.49
N ARG A 82 -6.65 -11.78 16.53
CA ARG A 82 -6.42 -12.52 17.79
C ARG A 82 -5.37 -11.85 18.69
N LEU A 83 -4.41 -11.13 18.11
CA LEU A 83 -3.34 -10.47 18.85
C LEU A 83 -3.69 -9.03 19.25
N ILE A 84 -4.52 -8.33 18.47
CA ILE A 84 -4.93 -6.93 18.73
C ILE A 84 -5.44 -6.69 20.16
N PRO A 85 -6.23 -7.58 20.80
CA PRO A 85 -6.68 -7.38 22.19
C PRO A 85 -5.57 -7.31 23.24
N ASN A 86 -4.32 -7.64 22.89
CA ASN A 86 -3.16 -7.57 23.79
C ASN A 86 -2.35 -6.26 23.64
N LEU A 87 -2.80 -5.32 22.80
CA LEU A 87 -2.23 -3.98 22.68
C LEU A 87 -2.91 -3.02 23.66
#